data_AF-A0A9D5V0B4-F1
#
_entry.id   AF-A0A9D5V0B4-F1
#
_cell.length_a   1.000
_cell.length_b   1.000
_cell.length_c   1.000
_cell.angle_alpha   90.00
_cell.angle_beta   90.00
_cell.angle_gamma   90.00
#
_symmetry.space_group_name_H-M   'P 1'
#
loop_
_entity.id
_entity.type
_entity.pdbx_description
1 polymer ?
#
loop_
_entity_poly.entity_id
_entity_poly.type
_entity_poly.pdbx_seq_one_letter_code
_entity_poly.pdbx_strand_id
1 'polypeptide(L)'
;MKPPIIVDESGSIDIFETVEDAENYLEVPDIENGIYIIYDRNGTILTQTVGEKEFERQSFLFFRTKYCAQDVIIKNGTEKDPERLKMLLKSSIAFMEERKGLGHRDEHDDLETLLARAIDLEGYTR
;
A
#
# COMPACT_ATOMS: atom_id res chain seq x y z
N MET A 1 2.17 12.56 0.90
CA MET A 1 2.51 11.39 1.73
C MET A 1 3.61 10.62 1.03
N LYS A 2 4.38 9.81 1.76
CA LYS A 2 5.32 8.87 1.11
C LYS A 2 4.52 7.74 0.41
N PRO A 3 5.10 7.07 -0.60
CA PRO A 3 4.46 5.94 -1.30
C PRO A 3 3.88 4.91 -0.31
N PRO A 4 2.61 4.52 -0.46
CA PRO A 4 2.02 3.44 0.34
C PRO A 4 2.53 2.08 -0.10
N ILE A 5 2.75 1.21 0.87
CA ILE A 5 3.07 -0.20 0.69
C ILE A 5 1.99 -0.99 1.41
N ILE A 6 1.27 -1.83 0.67
CA ILE A 6 0.21 -2.66 1.20
C ILE A 6 0.75 -4.07 1.38
N VAL A 7 0.52 -4.64 2.55
CA VAL A 7 0.78 -6.06 2.82
C VAL A 7 -0.54 -6.73 3.14
N ASP A 8 -0.86 -7.80 2.41
CA ASP A 8 -2.05 -8.61 2.66
C ASP A 8 -1.79 -9.72 3.70
N GLU A 9 -2.83 -10.48 4.03
CA GLU A 9 -2.73 -11.61 4.97
C GLU A 9 -1.79 -12.74 4.50
N SER A 10 -1.57 -12.87 3.19
CA SER A 10 -0.65 -13.85 2.61
C SER A 10 0.81 -13.41 2.71
N GLY A 11 1.04 -12.13 3.03
CA GLY A 11 2.34 -11.50 3.03
C GLY A 11 2.78 -11.02 1.65
N SER A 12 1.89 -10.98 0.67
CA SER A 12 2.12 -10.36 -0.63
C SER A 12 2.20 -8.85 -0.48
N ILE A 13 3.00 -8.22 -1.34
CA ILE A 13 3.28 -6.78 -1.29
C ILE A 13 2.83 -6.12 -2.58
N ASP A 14 2.02 -5.07 -2.43
CA ASP A 14 1.71 -4.11 -3.48
C ASP A 14 2.31 -2.74 -3.11
N ILE A 15 2.96 -2.07 -4.07
CA ILE A 15 3.61 -0.78 -3.83
C ILE A 15 2.99 0.27 -4.74
N PHE A 16 2.46 1.35 -4.17
CA PHE A 16 1.73 2.37 -4.92
C PHE A 16 2.52 3.66 -5.04
N GLU A 17 2.38 4.35 -6.17
CA GLU A 17 3.05 5.64 -6.39
C GLU A 17 2.44 6.71 -5.48
N THR A 18 1.11 6.72 -5.38
CA THR A 18 0.36 7.68 -4.60
C THR A 18 -0.60 7.01 -3.63
N VAL A 19 -1.04 7.78 -2.63
CA VAL A 19 -2.09 7.36 -1.69
C VAL A 19 -3.41 7.14 -2.41
N GLU A 20 -3.70 7.98 -3.41
CA GLU A 20 -4.94 7.90 -4.18
C GLU A 20 -5.02 6.59 -4.98
N ASP A 21 -3.90 6.13 -5.56
CA ASP A 21 -3.85 4.83 -6.25
C ASP A 21 -4.13 3.68 -5.28
N ALA A 22 -3.55 3.73 -4.07
CA ALA A 22 -3.81 2.75 -3.03
C ALA A 22 -5.27 2.79 -2.55
N GLU A 23 -5.85 3.97 -2.33
CA GLU A 23 -7.26 4.12 -1.94
C GLU A 23 -8.19 3.53 -3.01
N ASN A 24 -7.92 3.79 -4.29
CA ASN A 24 -8.72 3.28 -5.40
C ASN A 24 -8.58 1.76 -5.62
N TYR A 25 -7.46 1.17 -5.19
CA TYR A 25 -7.21 -0.26 -5.26
C TYR A 25 -7.91 -1.04 -4.14
N LEU A 26 -8.02 -0.44 -2.95
CA LEU A 26 -8.54 -1.08 -1.76
C LEU A 26 -10.06 -1.16 -1.77
N GLU A 27 -10.62 -2.33 -1.47
CA GLU A 27 -12.06 -2.47 -1.28
C GLU A 27 -12.45 -2.20 0.19
N VAL A 28 -13.55 -1.47 0.38
CA VAL A 28 -14.12 -1.17 1.71
C VAL A 28 -14.30 -2.42 2.58
N PRO A 29 -14.86 -3.55 2.09
CA PRO A 29 -15.02 -4.75 2.90
C PRO A 29 -13.69 -5.29 3.45
N ASP A 30 -12.60 -5.17 2.69
CA ASP A 30 -11.30 -5.71 3.09
C ASP A 30 -10.67 -4.87 4.20
N ILE A 31 -10.93 -3.56 4.18
CA ILE A 31 -10.54 -2.66 5.27
C ILE A 31 -11.32 -2.95 6.54
N GLU A 32 -12.63 -3.18 6.43
CA GLU A 32 -13.47 -3.54 7.58
C GLU A 32 -13.09 -4.90 8.17
N ASN A 33 -12.68 -5.86 7.33
CA ASN A 33 -12.22 -7.18 7.74
C ASN A 33 -10.75 -7.19 8.21
N GLY A 34 -10.00 -6.09 8.04
CA GLY A 34 -8.61 -5.98 8.47
C GLY A 34 -7.64 -6.84 7.66
N ILE A 35 -7.94 -7.09 6.38
CA ILE A 35 -7.14 -7.94 5.48
C ILE A 35 -5.77 -7.32 5.19
N TYR A 36 -5.71 -5.99 5.17
CA TYR A 36 -4.53 -5.24 4.77
C TYR A 36 -3.88 -4.50 5.92
N ILE A 37 -2.55 -4.47 5.93
CA ILE A 37 -1.77 -3.51 6.71
C ILE A 37 -1.03 -2.61 5.73
N ILE A 38 -1.26 -1.31 5.88
CA ILE A 38 -0.68 -0.29 5.01
C ILE A 38 0.49 0.38 5.73
N TYR A 39 1.64 0.47 5.07
CA TYR A 39 2.85 1.09 5.57
C TYR A 39 3.28 2.24 4.66
N ASP A 40 4.03 3.19 5.20
CA ASP A 40 4.86 4.08 4.40
C ASP A 40 6.23 3.43 4.11
N ARG A 41 7.01 4.01 3.20
CA ARG A 41 8.39 3.55 2.89
C ARG A 41 9.36 3.48 4.08
N ASN A 42 9.02 4.05 5.24
CA ASN A 42 9.85 3.96 6.45
C ASN A 42 9.37 2.85 7.41
N GLY A 43 8.39 2.05 6.98
CA GLY A 43 7.72 1.05 7.80
C GLY A 43 6.78 1.63 8.86
N THR A 44 6.35 2.88 8.72
CA THR A 44 5.35 3.48 9.62
C THR A 44 3.98 3.00 9.20
N ILE A 45 3.20 2.47 10.13
CA ILE A 45 1.84 1.99 9.82
C ILE A 45 0.98 3.21 9.54
N LEU A 46 0.31 3.20 8.39
CA LEU A 46 -0.65 4.23 8.00
C LEU A 46 -2.02 3.91 8.58
N THR A 47 -2.82 4.94 8.86
CA THR A 47 -4.17 4.75 9.37
C THR A 47 -5.14 4.66 8.21
N GLN A 48 -5.92 3.58 8.15
CA GLN A 48 -6.96 3.36 7.16
C GLN A 48 -8.35 3.47 7.82
N THR A 49 -9.27 4.16 7.15
CA THR A 49 -10.65 4.34 7.60
C THR A 49 -11.60 4.31 6.42
N VAL A 50 -12.82 3.83 6.62
CA VAL A 50 -13.90 3.96 5.64
C VAL A 50 -14.56 5.32 5.83
N GLY A 51 -14.73 6.08 4.75
CA GLY A 51 -15.40 7.37 4.77
C GLY A 51 -16.18 7.62 3.49
N GLU A 52 -16.87 8.76 3.42
CA GLU A 52 -17.58 9.17 2.21
C GLU A 52 -16.68 10.04 1.34
N LYS A 53 -16.65 9.76 0.03
CA LYS A 53 -15.94 10.55 -0.97
C LYS A 53 -16.90 10.96 -2.08
N GLU A 54 -16.74 12.20 -2.55
CA GLU A 54 -17.52 12.71 -3.69
C GLU A 54 -16.79 12.35 -4.98
N PHE A 55 -17.52 11.72 -5.89
CA PHE A 55 -17.05 11.33 -7.21
C PHE A 55 -17.77 12.15 -8.27
N GLU A 56 -17.06 12.49 -9.33
CA GLU A 56 -17.61 13.17 -10.50
C GLU A 56 -17.57 12.24 -11.71
N ARG A 57 -18.74 11.91 -12.26
CA ARG A 57 -18.83 11.12 -13.50
C ARG A 57 -19.28 12.01 -14.64
N GLN A 58 -18.52 11.99 -15.73
CA GLN A 58 -18.94 12.59 -16.99
C GLN A 58 -20.02 11.71 -17.62
N SER A 59 -21.23 12.25 -17.72
CA SER A 59 -22.34 11.58 -18.39
C SER A 59 -22.16 11.66 -19.90
N PHE A 60 -22.75 10.71 -20.64
CA PHE A 60 -22.69 10.65 -22.11
C PHE A 60 -23.22 11.92 -22.82
N LEU A 61 -23.99 12.75 -22.11
CA LEU A 61 -24.62 13.97 -22.60
C LEU A 61 -23.97 15.26 -22.06
N PHE A 62 -22.64 15.28 -21.86
CA PHE A 62 -21.86 16.43 -21.36
C PHE A 62 -22.23 16.97 -19.96
N PHE A 63 -23.17 16.35 -19.24
CA PHE A 63 -23.49 16.71 -17.85
C PHE A 63 -22.54 16.02 -16.87
N ARG A 64 -22.03 16.78 -15.91
CA ARG A 64 -21.25 16.30 -14.77
C ARG A 64 -22.18 15.97 -13.63
N THR A 65 -22.24 14.70 -13.25
CA THR A 65 -23.05 14.24 -12.12
C THR A 65 -22.13 13.91 -10.96
N LYS A 66 -22.43 14.51 -9.80
CA LYS A 66 -21.74 14.22 -8.54
C LYS A 66 -22.51 13.16 -7.77
N TYR A 67 -21.79 12.20 -7.19
CA TYR A 67 -22.37 11.22 -6.28
C TYR A 67 -21.41 10.96 -5.12
N CYS A 68 -21.96 10.62 -3.95
CA CYS A 68 -21.17 10.18 -2.81
C CYS A 68 -21.19 8.66 -2.75
N ALA A 69 -20.04 8.06 -2.50
CA ALA A 69 -19.92 6.64 -2.19
C ALA A 69 -18.97 6.45 -1.00
N GLN A 70 -19.09 5.29 -0.35
CA GLN A 70 -18.10 4.87 0.62
C GLN A 70 -16.80 4.55 -0.10
N ASP A 71 -15.69 4.99 0.48
CA ASP A 71 -14.36 4.78 -0.05
C ASP A 71 -13.36 4.59 1.09
N VAL A 72 -12.20 4.04 0.76
CA VAL A 72 -11.08 3.90 1.68
C VAL A 72 -10.33 5.23 1.75
N ILE A 73 -10.04 5.67 2.97
CA ILE A 73 -9.27 6.87 3.25
C ILE A 73 -8.03 6.48 4.04
N ILE A 74 -6.86 6.77 3.47
CA ILE A 74 -5.56 6.53 4.12
C ILE A 74 -5.02 7.85 4.65
N LYS A 75 -4.58 7.83 5.91
CA LYS A 75 -4.00 8.97 6.61
C LYS A 75 -2.61 8.62 7.10
N ASN A 76 -1.81 9.66 7.35
CA ASN A 76 -0.55 9.50 8.06
C ASN A 76 -0.80 8.79 9.39
N GLY A 77 -0.07 7.71 9.63
CA GLY A 77 -0.01 7.13 10.96
C GLY A 77 1.22 7.62 11.73
N THR A 78 1.21 7.30 13.02
CA THR A 78 2.25 7.71 13.97
C THR A 78 2.94 6.52 14.61
N GLU A 79 2.48 5.30 14.32
CA GLU A 79 2.87 4.10 15.03
C GLU A 79 3.91 3.30 14.24
N LYS A 80 4.94 2.88 14.95
CA LYS A 80 5.86 1.82 14.52
C LYS A 80 5.68 0.67 15.48
N ASP A 81 5.07 -0.40 14.99
CA ASP A 81 4.97 -1.66 15.73
C ASP A 81 6.13 -2.58 15.31
N PRO A 82 7.07 -2.91 16.23
CA PRO A 82 8.22 -3.76 15.93
C PRO A 82 7.86 -5.15 15.38
N GLU A 83 6.75 -5.75 15.79
CA GLU A 83 6.34 -7.07 15.30
C GLU A 83 5.80 -6.98 13.87
N ARG A 84 4.97 -5.97 13.59
CA ARG A 84 4.50 -5.68 12.23
C ARG A 84 5.62 -5.24 11.28
N LEU A 85 6.66 -4.60 11.79
CA LEU A 85 7.87 -4.28 11.03
C LEU A 85 8.65 -5.55 10.65
N LYS A 86 8.77 -6.53 11.56
CA LYS A 86 9.37 -7.83 11.22
C LYS A 86 8.56 -8.54 10.14
N MET A 87 7.24 -8.45 10.18
CA MET A 87 6.36 -9.01 9.15
C MET A 87 6.62 -8.34 7.79
N LEU A 88 6.61 -7.01 7.74
CA LEU A 88 6.92 -6.25 6.52
C LEU A 88 8.29 -6.61 5.95
N LEU A 89 9.32 -6.71 6.81
CA LEU A 89 10.66 -7.15 6.41
C LEU A 89 10.63 -8.56 5.80
N LYS A 90 9.96 -9.50 6.46
CA LYS A 90 9.85 -10.89 5.99
C LYS A 90 9.13 -10.96 4.63
N SER A 91 8.02 -10.26 4.49
CA SER A 91 7.27 -10.15 3.24
C SER A 91 8.10 -9.51 2.13
N SER A 92 8.85 -8.45 2.45
CA SER A 92 9.72 -7.77 1.48
C SER A 92 10.83 -8.69 0.97
N ILE A 93 11.42 -9.49 1.86
CA ILE A 93 12.43 -10.49 1.47
C ILE A 93 11.79 -11.57 0.59
N ALA A 94 10.66 -12.14 1.00
CA ALA A 94 9.98 -13.19 0.25
C ALA A 94 9.58 -12.72 -1.16
N PHE A 95 9.04 -11.50 -1.27
CA PHE A 95 8.69 -10.86 -2.53
C PHE A 95 9.90 -10.76 -3.47
N MET A 96 11.06 -10.36 -2.94
CA MET A 96 12.30 -10.21 -3.71
C MET A 96 12.90 -11.56 -4.13
N GLU A 97 12.80 -12.58 -3.27
CA GLU A 97 13.25 -13.94 -3.57
C GLU A 97 12.40 -14.60 -4.67
N GLU A 98 11.07 -14.40 -4.65
CA GLU A 98 10.15 -14.95 -5.64
C GLU A 98 10.41 -14.38 -7.04
N ARG A 99 10.77 -13.10 -7.15
CA ARG A 99 11.01 -12.41 -8.42
C ARG A 99 12.37 -12.70 -9.07
N LYS A 100 13.15 -13.68 -8.54
CA LYS A 100 14.38 -14.26 -9.11
C LYS A 100 15.26 -13.27 -9.89
N GLY A 101 16.06 -12.48 -9.18
CA GLY A 101 17.08 -11.65 -9.81
C GLY A 101 17.96 -10.85 -8.86
N LEU A 102 17.52 -10.66 -7.62
CA LEU A 102 18.35 -10.01 -6.62
C LEU A 102 19.16 -11.03 -5.87
N GLY A 103 20.47 -10.93 -6.07
CA GLY A 103 21.46 -11.67 -5.32
C GLY A 103 21.21 -11.59 -3.83
N HIS A 104 21.66 -12.64 -3.15
CA HIS A 104 21.90 -12.75 -1.72
C HIS A 104 21.58 -11.47 -0.94
N ARG A 105 20.53 -11.52 -0.12
CA ARG A 105 20.28 -10.50 0.91
C ARG A 105 21.60 -10.20 1.61
N ASP A 106 22.06 -8.97 1.53
CA ASP A 106 23.14 -8.54 2.41
C ASP A 106 22.51 -8.44 3.81
N GLU A 107 23.13 -9.07 4.80
CA GLU A 107 22.62 -9.19 6.17
C GLU A 107 22.39 -7.81 6.82
N HIS A 108 22.94 -6.77 6.19
CA HIS A 108 22.92 -5.37 6.57
C HIS A 108 21.91 -4.50 5.82
N ASP A 109 21.19 -5.02 4.81
CA ASP A 109 20.18 -4.22 4.11
C ASP A 109 19.04 -3.83 5.06
N ASP A 110 18.87 -2.52 5.26
CA ASP A 110 17.76 -1.98 6.03
C ASP A 110 16.45 -2.02 5.23
N LEU A 111 15.32 -1.86 5.92
CA LEU A 111 13.99 -1.90 5.31
C LEU A 111 13.84 -0.88 4.17
N GLU A 112 14.39 0.32 4.36
CA GLU A 112 14.29 1.38 3.35
C GLU A 112 15.01 0.98 2.06
N THR A 113 16.19 0.38 2.17
CA THR A 113 16.97 -0.13 1.04
C THR A 113 16.25 -1.27 0.32
N LEU A 114 15.66 -2.20 1.06
CA LEU A 114 14.89 -3.31 0.49
C LEU A 114 13.68 -2.81 -0.29
N LEU A 115 12.91 -1.88 0.28
CA LEU A 115 11.73 -1.31 -0.36
C LEU A 115 12.10 -0.46 -1.58
N ALA A 116 13.18 0.31 -1.51
CA ALA A 116 13.67 1.07 -2.67
C ALA A 116 14.03 0.15 -3.85
N ARG A 117 14.74 -0.96 -3.58
CA ARG A 117 15.06 -1.94 -4.63
C ARG A 117 13.80 -2.63 -5.17
N ALA A 118 12.81 -2.90 -4.33
CA ALA A 118 11.54 -3.50 -4.78
C ALA A 118 10.81 -2.57 -5.76
N ILE A 119 10.76 -1.26 -5.44
CA ILE A 119 10.21 -0.23 -6.33
C ILE A 119 10.98 -0.14 -7.64
N ASP A 120 12.32 -0.15 -7.59
CA ASP A 120 13.15 -0.05 -8.81
C ASP A 120 12.96 -1.25 -9.76
N LEU A 121 12.53 -2.41 -9.24
CA LEU A 121 12.32 -3.62 -10.02
C LEU A 121 10.92 -3.74 -10.62
N GLU A 122 9.89 -3.56 -9.80
CA GLU A 122 8.50 -3.79 -10.20
C GLU A 122 7.82 -2.50 -10.68
N GLY A 123 8.36 -1.34 -10.29
CA GLY A 123 7.67 -0.07 -10.42
C GLY A 123 6.55 0.05 -9.39
N TYR A 124 5.50 0.79 -9.77
CA TYR A 124 4.33 1.03 -8.93
C TYR A 124 3.10 0.33 -9.50
N THR A 125 2.31 -0.28 -8.61
CA THR A 125 0.95 -0.74 -8.88
C THR A 125 0.05 0.46 -9.20
N ARG A 126 -0.82 0.33 -10.21
CA ARG A 126 -1.74 1.36 -10.71
C ARG A 126 -3.14 0.80 -10.89
#